data_AF-A0A7G8H8A8-F1
#
_entry.id   AF-A0A7G8H8A8-F1
#
_cell.length_a   1.000
_cell.length_b   1.000
_cell.length_c   1.000
_cell.angle_alpha   90.00
_cell.angle_beta   90.00
_cell.angle_gamma   90.00
#
_symmetry.space_group_name_H-M   'P 1'
#
loop_
_entity.id
_entity.type
_entity.pdbx_description
1 polymer ?
#
loop_
_entity_poly.entity_id
_entity_poly.type
_entity_poly.pdbx_seq_one_letter_code
_entity_poly.pdbx_strand_id
1 'polypeptide(L)'
;MTLLKRLKKPTEVYVLLVTFIFTEQFDRNLDLTAVGEGSIKNFLEISHLFLDAVTNHLRPIGAAFFIYTITLIIWTMMGKNARKGTDILAIFLTGCWIIELIIMNLLLIAPIKSPVLLITELLLFLPIILICFSWWYWRINLQCSIQNKEPAIIVLDAPGALEYFFFAAEVCFDYSQNSCKTSAAKITRLLNGFIVLDVLGLTLSRAVDLATR
;
A
#
# COMPACT_ATOMS: atom_id res chain seq x y z
N MET A 1 9.58 13.29 -29.56
CA MET A 1 8.78 12.55 -28.54
C MET A 1 7.67 13.47 -28.04
N THR A 2 6.41 13.12 -28.27
CA THR A 2 5.24 13.96 -27.95
C THR A 2 5.07 14.20 -26.44
N LEU A 3 4.53 15.35 -26.05
CA LEU A 3 4.33 15.78 -24.66
C LEU A 3 3.52 14.75 -23.85
N LEU A 4 2.52 14.13 -24.49
CA LEU A 4 1.72 13.03 -23.95
C LEU A 4 2.56 11.79 -23.58
N LYS A 5 3.60 11.45 -24.37
CA LYS A 5 4.50 10.33 -24.06
C LYS A 5 5.43 10.63 -22.89
N ARG A 6 5.74 11.91 -22.62
CA ARG A 6 6.54 12.31 -21.45
C ARG A 6 5.70 12.28 -20.17
N LEU A 7 4.44 12.68 -20.23
CA LEU A 7 3.50 12.60 -19.11
C LEU A 7 3.18 11.16 -18.71
N LYS A 8 3.14 10.22 -19.66
CA LYS A 8 2.91 8.79 -19.36
C LYS A 8 4.16 8.03 -18.89
N LYS A 9 5.34 8.65 -18.83
CA LYS A 9 6.57 7.96 -18.38
C LYS A 9 6.60 7.65 -16.87
N PRO A 10 6.28 8.60 -15.97
CA PRO A 10 6.35 8.37 -14.53
C PRO A 10 5.12 7.63 -13.95
N THR A 11 4.47 6.75 -14.70
CA THR A 11 3.26 6.03 -14.23
C THR A 11 3.49 5.30 -12.92
N GLU A 12 4.66 4.66 -12.73
CA GLU A 12 5.03 4.04 -11.45
C GLU A 12 5.01 5.05 -10.30
N VAL A 13 5.61 6.23 -10.50
CA VAL A 13 5.71 7.26 -9.45
C VAL A 13 4.34 7.87 -9.16
N TYR A 14 3.47 8.00 -10.16
CA TYR A 14 2.08 8.42 -9.92
C TYR A 14 1.30 7.41 -9.08
N VAL A 15 1.48 6.13 -9.35
CA VAL A 15 0.83 5.07 -8.57
C VAL A 15 1.32 5.11 -7.10
N LEU A 16 2.62 5.28 -6.87
CA LEU A 16 3.17 5.44 -5.52
C LEU A 16 2.72 6.76 -4.83
N LEU A 17 2.56 7.85 -5.58
CA LEU A 17 2.00 9.10 -5.06
C LEU A 17 0.56 8.90 -4.59
N VAL A 18 -0.25 8.14 -5.34
CA VAL A 18 -1.61 7.79 -4.91
C VAL A 18 -1.57 7.02 -3.59
N THR A 19 -0.68 6.02 -3.44
CA THR A 19 -0.48 5.32 -2.17
C THR A 19 -0.12 6.28 -1.04
N PHE A 20 0.83 7.19 -1.26
CA PHE A 20 1.21 8.19 -0.26
C PHE A 20 0.02 9.03 0.19
N ILE A 21 -0.84 9.47 -0.74
CA ILE A 21 -2.04 10.23 -0.43
C ILE A 21 -3.02 9.40 0.41
N PHE A 22 -3.26 8.14 0.04
CA PHE A 22 -4.13 7.25 0.83
C PHE A 22 -3.57 7.01 2.23
N THR A 23 -2.26 6.80 2.37
CA THR A 23 -1.56 6.68 3.65
C THR A 23 -1.71 7.96 4.50
N GLU A 24 -1.59 9.15 3.91
CA GLU A 24 -1.86 10.41 4.62
C GLU A 24 -3.32 10.49 5.06
N GLN A 25 -4.27 10.11 4.19
CA GLN A 25 -5.69 10.14 4.54
C GLN A 25 -6.04 9.12 5.63
N PHE A 26 -5.46 7.93 5.60
CA PHE A 26 -5.60 6.93 6.66
C PHE A 26 -5.22 7.54 8.01
N ASP A 27 -4.00 8.07 8.11
CA ASP A 27 -3.53 8.64 9.38
C ASP A 27 -4.34 9.86 9.84
N ARG A 28 -4.78 10.72 8.91
CA ARG A 28 -5.59 11.91 9.24
C ARG A 28 -7.01 11.59 9.69
N ASN A 29 -7.58 10.47 9.27
CA ASN A 29 -8.93 10.05 9.67
C ASN A 29 -8.93 9.23 10.97
N LEU A 30 -7.75 8.87 11.48
CA LEU A 30 -7.57 8.11 12.71
C LEU A 30 -7.99 8.92 13.94
N ASP A 31 -9.27 8.83 14.31
CA ASP A 31 -9.82 9.48 15.49
C ASP A 31 -9.54 8.69 16.78
N LEU A 32 -8.43 8.98 17.42
CA LEU A 32 -8.02 8.37 18.68
C LEU A 32 -8.93 8.76 19.88
N THR A 33 -9.78 9.77 19.75
CA THR A 33 -10.74 10.14 20.82
C THR A 33 -11.88 9.13 20.92
N ALA A 34 -12.17 8.44 19.81
CA ALA A 34 -13.12 7.34 19.74
C ALA A 34 -12.60 6.03 20.36
N VAL A 35 -11.34 6.00 20.81
CA VAL A 35 -10.71 4.82 21.44
C VAL A 35 -10.70 4.95 22.96
N GLY A 36 -11.11 3.89 23.67
CA GLY A 36 -11.05 3.85 25.14
C GLY A 36 -9.62 3.88 25.69
N GLU A 37 -9.46 4.31 26.94
CA GLU A 37 -8.15 4.45 27.58
C GLU A 37 -7.49 3.10 27.89
N GLY A 38 -6.16 3.01 27.73
CA GLY A 38 -5.38 1.81 28.01
C GLY A 38 -4.05 1.76 27.26
N SER A 39 -3.31 0.65 27.43
CA SER A 39 -2.02 0.43 26.77
C SER A 39 -2.11 0.41 25.23
N ILE A 40 -3.22 -0.09 24.69
CA ILE A 40 -3.49 -0.11 23.24
C ILE A 40 -3.59 1.31 22.69
N LYS A 41 -4.25 2.23 23.42
CA LYS A 41 -4.37 3.63 23.01
C LYS A 41 -3.00 4.31 22.95
N ASN A 42 -2.14 4.10 23.94
CA ASN A 42 -0.78 4.65 23.92
C ASN A 42 0.02 4.16 22.71
N PHE A 43 -0.12 2.88 22.34
CA PHE A 43 0.57 2.34 21.16
C PHE A 43 0.00 2.93 19.86
N LEU A 44 -1.32 3.10 19.77
CA LEU A 44 -1.98 3.78 18.64
C LEU A 44 -1.52 5.23 18.52
N GLU A 45 -1.41 5.96 19.63
CA GLU A 45 -0.89 7.33 19.66
C GLU A 45 0.56 7.41 19.18
N ILE A 46 1.44 6.51 19.62
CA ILE A 46 2.82 6.46 19.14
C ILE A 46 2.88 6.16 17.64
N SER A 47 2.08 5.19 17.18
CA SER A 47 2.04 4.80 15.77
C SER A 47 1.50 5.92 14.90
N HIS A 48 0.45 6.60 15.36
CA HIS A 48 -0.15 7.78 14.73
C HIS A 48 0.87 8.93 14.66
N LEU A 49 1.53 9.27 15.76
CA LEU A 49 2.55 10.33 15.76
C LEU A 49 3.70 10.04 14.80
N PHE A 50 4.10 8.78 14.68
CA PHE A 50 5.11 8.36 13.71
C PHE A 50 4.61 8.54 12.27
N LEU A 51 3.41 8.05 11.95
CA LEU A 51 2.82 8.22 10.63
C LEU A 51 2.58 9.69 10.30
N ASP A 52 1.95 10.48 11.18
CA ASP A 52 1.75 11.93 11.01
C ASP A 52 3.08 12.62 10.69
N ALA A 53 4.16 12.29 11.42
CA ALA A 53 5.45 12.89 11.15
C ALA A 53 5.96 12.60 9.73
N VAL A 54 5.80 11.37 9.24
CA VAL A 54 6.42 10.90 7.99
C VAL A 54 5.53 11.01 6.75
N THR A 55 4.21 11.12 6.89
CA THR A 55 3.25 11.11 5.78
C THR A 55 2.47 12.41 5.65
N ASN A 56 2.36 13.21 6.72
CA ASN A 56 1.68 14.50 6.65
C ASN A 56 2.55 15.54 5.92
N HIS A 57 2.08 16.01 4.76
CA HIS A 57 2.77 17.01 3.96
C HIS A 57 2.89 18.39 4.64
N LEU A 58 2.19 18.64 5.74
CA LEU A 58 2.34 19.85 6.57
C LEU A 58 3.49 19.74 7.57
N ARG A 59 3.93 18.51 7.89
CA ARG A 59 5.07 18.26 8.76
C ARG A 59 6.37 18.29 7.95
N PRO A 60 7.52 18.69 8.53
CA PRO A 60 8.77 18.80 7.79
C PRO A 60 9.22 17.52 7.08
N ILE A 61 9.07 16.36 7.72
CA ILE A 61 9.52 15.07 7.16
C ILE A 61 8.56 14.61 6.06
N GLY A 62 7.24 14.62 6.30
CA GLY A 62 6.25 14.32 5.26
C GLY A 62 6.31 15.27 4.07
N ALA A 63 6.51 16.57 4.30
CA ALA A 63 6.76 17.55 3.23
C ALA A 63 7.99 17.19 2.40
N ALA A 64 9.08 16.75 3.04
CA ALA A 64 10.28 16.32 2.35
C ALA A 64 10.02 15.10 1.46
N PHE A 65 9.27 14.10 1.93
CA PHE A 65 8.88 12.94 1.12
C PHE A 65 7.93 13.31 -0.03
N PHE A 66 7.02 14.25 0.19
CA PHE A 66 6.13 14.75 -0.85
C PHE A 66 6.92 15.48 -1.96
N ILE A 67 7.79 16.42 -1.59
CA ILE A 67 8.68 17.13 -2.52
C ILE A 67 9.61 16.15 -3.24
N TYR A 68 10.13 15.15 -2.54
CA TYR A 68 10.94 14.09 -3.12
C TYR A 68 10.17 13.34 -4.22
N THR A 69 8.91 12.98 -3.97
CA THR A 69 8.04 12.31 -4.94
C THR A 69 7.79 13.18 -6.17
N ILE A 70 7.47 14.47 -6.00
CA ILE A 70 7.32 15.42 -7.10
C ILE A 70 8.61 15.56 -7.91
N THR A 71 9.76 15.61 -7.22
CA THR A 71 11.08 15.68 -7.86
C THR A 71 11.33 14.45 -8.73
N LEU A 72 10.99 13.25 -8.26
CA LEU A 72 11.11 12.02 -9.05
C LEU A 72 10.21 12.02 -10.30
N ILE A 73 9.00 12.56 -10.20
CA ILE A 73 8.09 12.72 -11.34
C ILE A 73 8.75 13.61 -12.40
N ILE A 74 9.21 14.80 -12.01
CA ILE A 74 9.86 15.75 -12.93
C ILE A 74 11.12 15.12 -13.54
N TRP A 75 11.97 14.49 -12.73
CA TRP A 75 13.21 13.85 -13.17
C TRP A 75 12.95 12.75 -14.22
N THR A 76 11.90 11.96 -14.02
CA THR A 76 11.47 10.91 -14.95
C THR A 76 10.86 11.50 -16.23
N MET A 77 10.09 12.58 -16.14
CA MET A 77 9.56 13.32 -17.29
C MET A 77 10.67 13.91 -18.17
N MET A 78 11.78 14.33 -17.57
CA MET A 78 13.00 14.75 -18.28
C MET A 78 13.72 13.59 -18.98
N GLY A 79 13.24 12.35 -18.83
CA GLY A 79 13.81 11.16 -19.46
C GLY A 79 15.01 10.58 -18.73
N LYS A 80 15.33 11.08 -17.54
CA LYS A 80 16.38 10.52 -16.69
C LYS A 80 15.87 9.27 -15.98
N ASN A 81 16.77 8.33 -15.72
CA ASN A 81 16.44 7.13 -14.97
C ASN A 81 16.32 7.47 -13.47
N ALA A 82 15.11 7.41 -12.92
CA ALA A 82 14.82 7.67 -11.51
C ALA A 82 14.66 6.38 -10.67
N ARG A 83 14.96 5.21 -11.25
CA ARG A 83 14.67 3.87 -10.67
C ARG A 83 15.03 3.74 -9.19
N LYS A 84 16.26 4.07 -8.81
CA LYS A 84 16.73 3.94 -7.43
C LYS A 84 15.89 4.78 -6.47
N GLY A 85 15.50 5.98 -6.89
CA GLY A 85 14.68 6.85 -6.06
C GLY A 85 13.24 6.34 -5.93
N THR A 86 12.69 5.80 -7.01
CA THR A 86 11.37 5.17 -6.99
C THR A 86 11.36 3.92 -6.10
N ASP A 87 12.43 3.12 -6.12
CA ASP A 87 12.59 1.97 -5.22
C ASP A 87 12.66 2.40 -3.75
N ILE A 88 13.37 3.49 -3.43
CA ILE A 88 13.42 4.05 -2.06
C ILE A 88 12.02 4.48 -1.60
N LEU A 89 11.28 5.20 -2.45
CA LEU A 89 9.92 5.64 -2.14
C LEU A 89 9.00 4.46 -1.86
N ALA A 90 9.05 3.42 -2.69
CA ALA A 90 8.21 2.24 -2.51
C ALA A 90 8.56 1.41 -1.28
N ILE A 91 9.86 1.31 -0.91
CA ILE A 91 10.29 0.67 0.33
C ILE A 91 9.80 1.47 1.54
N PHE A 92 9.89 2.79 1.49
CA PHE A 92 9.35 3.67 2.54
C PHE A 92 7.85 3.46 2.72
N LEU A 93 7.07 3.49 1.63
CA LEU A 93 5.64 3.21 1.66
C LEU A 93 5.34 1.79 2.14
N THR A 94 6.24 0.83 1.87
CA THR A 94 6.12 -0.52 2.42
C THR A 94 6.19 -0.54 3.94
N GLY A 95 7.10 0.24 4.52
CA GLY A 95 7.15 0.42 5.97
C GLY A 95 5.89 1.08 6.53
N CYS A 96 5.34 2.07 5.83
CA CYS A 96 4.14 2.78 6.26
C CYS A 96 2.93 1.83 6.34
N TRP A 97 2.63 1.07 5.27
CA TRP A 97 1.45 0.20 5.30
C TRP A 97 1.58 -0.96 6.29
N ILE A 98 2.79 -1.40 6.65
CA ILE A 98 2.98 -2.38 7.73
C ILE A 98 2.53 -1.78 9.08
N ILE A 99 2.84 -0.51 9.34
CA ILE A 99 2.39 0.17 10.56
C ILE A 99 0.87 0.39 10.52
N GLU A 100 0.32 0.78 9.37
CA GLU A 100 -1.14 0.89 9.18
C GLU A 100 -1.84 -0.45 9.41
N LEU A 101 -1.28 -1.58 8.95
CA LEU A 101 -1.80 -2.92 9.24
C LEU A 101 -1.84 -3.21 10.74
N ILE A 102 -0.78 -2.81 11.46
CA ILE A 102 -0.73 -2.95 12.92
C ILE A 102 -1.80 -2.07 13.57
N ILE A 103 -1.96 -0.82 13.14
CA ILE A 103 -3.01 0.08 13.62
C ILE A 103 -4.40 -0.53 13.40
N MET A 104 -4.68 -1.03 12.20
CA MET A 104 -5.95 -1.70 11.87
C MET A 104 -6.25 -2.86 12.81
N ASN A 105 -5.25 -3.72 13.05
CA ASN A 105 -5.40 -4.85 13.95
C ASN A 105 -5.60 -4.42 15.42
N LEU A 106 -4.89 -3.38 15.87
CA LEU A 106 -5.04 -2.85 17.22
C LEU A 106 -6.39 -2.20 17.45
N LEU A 107 -6.92 -1.47 16.45
CA LEU A 107 -8.24 -0.87 16.51
C LEU A 107 -9.31 -1.93 16.79
N LEU A 108 -9.18 -3.15 16.27
CA LEU A 108 -10.15 -4.22 16.57
C LEU A 108 -10.15 -4.67 18.01
N ILE A 109 -8.99 -4.70 18.64
CA ILE A 109 -8.85 -5.15 20.02
C ILE A 109 -9.25 -4.02 20.97
N ALA A 110 -9.02 -2.78 20.52
CA ALA A 110 -9.35 -1.61 21.30
C ALA A 110 -10.87 -1.48 21.53
N PRO A 111 -11.29 -1.01 22.72
CA PRO A 111 -12.68 -0.63 22.95
C PRO A 111 -13.01 0.61 22.12
N ILE A 112 -13.54 0.41 20.91
CA ILE A 112 -13.95 1.48 20.00
C ILE A 112 -15.36 1.97 20.37
N LYS A 113 -15.53 3.29 20.44
CA LYS A 113 -16.82 3.96 20.67
C LYS A 113 -17.63 4.17 19.39
N SER A 114 -16.97 4.31 18.24
CA SER A 114 -17.61 4.58 16.93
C SER A 114 -17.26 3.52 15.87
N PRO A 115 -18.23 2.74 15.38
CA PRO A 115 -17.99 1.75 14.31
C PRO A 115 -17.55 2.36 12.98
N VAL A 116 -17.87 3.64 12.74
CA VAL A 116 -17.56 4.35 11.50
C VAL A 116 -16.06 4.52 11.30
N LEU A 117 -15.30 4.77 12.38
CA LEU A 117 -13.85 4.93 12.33
C LEU A 117 -13.20 3.73 11.62
N LEU A 118 -13.53 2.52 12.08
CA LEU A 118 -12.92 1.31 11.57
C LEU A 118 -13.28 1.02 10.11
N ILE A 119 -14.52 1.31 9.68
CA ILE A 119 -14.93 1.16 8.29
C ILE A 119 -14.15 2.12 7.40
N THR A 120 -14.00 3.38 7.82
CA THR A 120 -13.22 4.39 7.11
C THR A 120 -11.76 3.95 6.95
N GLU A 121 -11.11 3.56 8.05
CA GLU A 121 -9.71 3.11 8.01
C GLU A 121 -9.54 1.90 7.09
N LEU A 122 -10.49 0.97 7.09
CA LEU A 122 -10.43 -0.19 6.22
C LEU A 122 -10.57 0.17 4.73
N LEU A 123 -11.50 1.07 4.40
CA LEU A 123 -11.69 1.54 3.03
C LEU A 123 -10.46 2.30 2.51
N LEU A 124 -9.77 3.02 3.39
CA LEU A 124 -8.53 3.72 3.07
C LEU A 124 -7.34 2.76 2.95
N PHE A 125 -7.30 1.69 3.75
CA PHE A 125 -6.21 0.72 3.76
C PHE A 125 -6.20 -0.23 2.55
N LEU A 126 -7.37 -0.63 2.05
CA LEU A 126 -7.49 -1.55 0.91
C LEU A 126 -6.73 -1.08 -0.36
N PRO A 127 -6.89 0.17 -0.86
CA PRO A 127 -6.14 0.63 -2.01
C PRO A 127 -4.62 0.71 -1.74
N ILE A 128 -4.20 0.99 -0.51
CA ILE A 128 -2.77 1.04 -0.13
C ILE A 128 -2.12 -0.32 -0.35
N ILE A 129 -2.68 -1.38 0.24
CA ILE A 129 -2.12 -2.73 0.13
C ILE A 129 -2.13 -3.24 -1.31
N LEU A 130 -3.20 -3.00 -2.06
CA LEU A 130 -3.32 -3.44 -3.45
C LEU A 130 -2.24 -2.80 -4.32
N ILE A 131 -2.04 -1.48 -4.18
CA ILE A 131 -1.01 -0.78 -4.94
C ILE A 131 0.40 -1.24 -4.52
N CYS A 132 0.65 -1.39 -3.21
CA CYS A 132 1.95 -1.84 -2.71
C CYS A 132 2.30 -3.25 -3.22
N PHE A 133 1.36 -4.20 -3.18
CA PHE A 133 1.60 -5.55 -3.72
C PHE A 133 1.77 -5.55 -5.24
N SER A 134 1.02 -4.72 -5.96
CA SER A 134 1.20 -4.53 -7.41
C SER A 134 2.64 -4.13 -7.75
N TRP A 135 3.18 -3.19 -6.98
CA TRP A 135 4.57 -2.75 -7.14
C TRP A 135 5.55 -3.89 -6.85
N TRP A 136 5.38 -4.62 -5.73
CA TRP A 136 6.25 -5.75 -5.39
C TRP A 136 6.25 -6.85 -6.47
N TYR A 137 5.09 -7.22 -7.00
CA TYR A 137 4.99 -8.19 -8.09
C TYR A 137 5.77 -7.75 -9.32
N TRP A 138 5.59 -6.49 -9.71
CA TRP A 138 6.34 -5.95 -10.82
C TRP A 138 7.84 -5.91 -10.55
N ARG A 139 8.29 -5.56 -9.33
CA ARG A 139 9.72 -5.58 -9.00
C ARG A 139 10.35 -6.94 -9.14
N ILE A 140 9.66 -7.98 -8.68
CA ILE A 140 10.15 -9.36 -8.79
C ILE A 140 10.34 -9.73 -10.26
N ASN A 141 9.38 -9.40 -11.11
CA ASN A 141 9.46 -9.71 -12.55
C ASN A 141 10.53 -8.86 -13.27
N LEU A 142 10.65 -7.58 -12.91
CA LEU A 142 11.69 -6.70 -13.43
C LEU A 142 13.09 -7.22 -13.08
N GLN A 143 13.28 -7.74 -11.87
CA GLN A 143 14.55 -8.35 -11.46
C GLN A 143 14.89 -9.60 -12.29
N CYS A 144 13.91 -10.46 -12.58
CA CYS A 144 14.11 -11.59 -13.50
C CYS A 144 14.51 -11.13 -14.90
N SER A 145 13.82 -10.11 -15.44
CA SER A 145 14.12 -9.55 -16.75
C SER A 145 15.53 -8.98 -16.83
N ILE A 146 15.99 -8.22 -15.81
CA ILE A 146 17.36 -7.70 -15.73
C ILE A 146 18.40 -8.83 -15.72
N GLN A 147 18.08 -9.97 -15.11
CA GLN A 147 18.94 -11.15 -15.05
C GLN A 147 18.83 -12.06 -16.28
N ASN A 148 18.08 -11.67 -17.31
CA ASN A 148 17.75 -12.51 -18.48
C ASN A 148 17.18 -13.89 -18.09
N LYS A 149 16.38 -13.93 -17.02
CA LYS A 149 15.66 -15.13 -16.56
C LYS A 149 14.22 -15.10 -17.03
N GLU A 150 13.59 -16.27 -17.04
CA GLU A 150 12.16 -16.38 -17.27
C GLU A 150 11.35 -15.55 -16.24
N PRO A 151 10.18 -15.01 -16.64
CA PRO A 151 9.32 -14.25 -15.75
C PRO A 151 8.96 -15.04 -14.49
N ALA A 152 9.13 -14.41 -13.34
CA ALA A 152 8.71 -14.96 -12.06
C ALA A 152 7.18 -15.05 -11.93
N ILE A 153 6.47 -14.15 -12.61
CA ILE A 153 5.00 -14.07 -12.62
C ILE A 153 4.54 -14.00 -14.08
N ILE A 154 3.66 -14.91 -14.47
CA ILE A 154 3.07 -14.96 -15.80
C ILE A 154 1.60 -14.57 -15.66
N VAL A 155 1.27 -13.35 -16.06
CA VAL A 155 -0.11 -12.83 -16.11
C VAL A 155 -0.57 -12.79 -17.56
N LEU A 156 0.20 -12.09 -18.41
CA LEU A 156 0.05 -11.94 -19.86
C LEU A 156 1.45 -11.79 -20.49
N ASP A 157 1.56 -11.82 -21.82
CA ASP A 157 2.84 -11.78 -22.55
C ASP A 157 3.67 -10.51 -22.30
N ALA A 158 3.02 -9.38 -21.95
CA ALA A 158 3.69 -8.12 -21.60
C ALA A 158 2.90 -7.37 -20.51
N PRO A 159 3.05 -7.75 -19.22
CA PRO A 159 2.25 -7.18 -18.15
C PRO A 159 2.67 -5.73 -17.87
N GLY A 160 1.73 -4.81 -17.99
CA GLY A 160 1.85 -3.43 -17.53
C GLY A 160 1.45 -3.26 -16.07
N ALA A 161 1.37 -2.02 -15.61
CA ALA A 161 1.06 -1.69 -14.21
C ALA A 161 -0.37 -2.13 -13.81
N LEU A 162 -1.33 -2.06 -14.74
CA LEU A 162 -2.72 -2.44 -14.48
C LEU A 162 -2.85 -3.96 -14.30
N GLU A 163 -2.09 -4.74 -15.06
CA GLU A 163 -2.10 -6.18 -14.99
C GLU A 163 -1.59 -6.67 -13.62
N TYR A 164 -0.56 -6.03 -13.06
CA TYR A 164 -0.12 -6.32 -11.69
C TYR A 164 -1.13 -5.86 -10.63
N PHE A 165 -1.88 -4.80 -10.89
CA PHE A 165 -2.98 -4.36 -10.02
C PHE A 165 -4.13 -5.35 -10.01
N PHE A 166 -4.60 -5.78 -11.18
CA PHE A 166 -5.61 -6.83 -11.27
C PHE A 166 -5.12 -8.13 -10.66
N PHE A 167 -3.86 -8.49 -10.89
CA PHE A 167 -3.25 -9.63 -10.23
C PHE A 167 -3.29 -9.47 -8.72
N ALA A 168 -2.92 -8.32 -8.14
CA ALA A 168 -3.00 -8.10 -6.71
C ALA A 168 -4.44 -8.17 -6.16
N ALA A 169 -5.41 -7.61 -6.88
CA ALA A 169 -6.82 -7.59 -6.51
C ALA A 169 -7.51 -8.95 -6.66
N GLU A 170 -7.07 -9.81 -7.58
CA GLU A 170 -7.59 -11.15 -7.78
C GLU A 170 -7.60 -11.95 -6.48
N VAL A 171 -6.59 -11.75 -5.62
CA VAL A 171 -6.45 -12.42 -4.31
C VAL A 171 -7.65 -12.19 -3.40
N CYS A 172 -8.38 -11.08 -3.56
CA CYS A 172 -9.60 -10.80 -2.80
C CYS A 172 -10.76 -11.74 -3.16
N PHE A 173 -10.71 -12.41 -4.31
CA PHE A 173 -11.80 -13.22 -4.86
C PHE A 173 -11.39 -14.67 -5.11
N ASP A 174 -10.18 -14.89 -5.61
CA ASP A 174 -9.67 -16.22 -5.94
C ASP A 174 -8.15 -16.31 -5.66
N TYR A 175 -7.72 -17.49 -5.23
CA TYR A 175 -6.31 -17.77 -4.95
C TYR A 175 -5.74 -18.77 -5.96
N SER A 176 -5.04 -18.23 -6.96
CA SER A 176 -4.30 -19.02 -7.94
C SER A 176 -2.77 -18.92 -7.73
N GLN A 177 -2.08 -20.06 -7.68
CA GLN A 177 -0.61 -20.13 -7.60
C GLN A 177 0.06 -20.35 -8.96
N ASN A 178 -0.68 -20.84 -9.95
CA ASN A 178 -0.13 -21.31 -11.23
C ASN A 178 0.66 -20.23 -11.99
N SER A 179 0.30 -18.96 -11.79
CA SER A 179 0.94 -17.79 -12.37
C SER A 179 2.31 -17.46 -11.74
N CYS A 180 2.58 -17.91 -10.50
CA CYS A 180 3.83 -17.65 -9.79
C CYS A 180 4.84 -18.80 -9.97
N LYS A 181 5.95 -18.57 -10.68
CA LYS A 181 6.95 -19.59 -11.00
C LYS A 181 8.10 -19.67 -9.99
N THR A 182 8.47 -18.56 -9.36
CA THR A 182 9.57 -18.51 -8.38
C THR A 182 9.07 -18.54 -6.94
N SER A 183 9.92 -18.98 -6.00
CA SER A 183 9.59 -18.97 -4.57
C SER A 183 9.30 -17.57 -4.04
N ALA A 184 10.05 -16.56 -4.49
CA ALA A 184 9.80 -15.16 -4.12
C ALA A 184 8.40 -14.71 -4.53
N ALA A 185 7.99 -14.95 -5.78
CA ALA A 185 6.63 -14.63 -6.25
C ALA A 185 5.56 -15.38 -5.46
N LYS A 186 5.78 -16.67 -5.16
CA LYS A 186 4.85 -17.49 -4.35
C LYS A 186 4.71 -16.96 -2.93
N ILE A 187 5.81 -16.56 -2.27
CA ILE A 187 5.79 -15.99 -0.92
C ILE A 187 5.07 -14.63 -0.93
N THR A 188 5.38 -13.75 -1.88
CA THR A 188 4.68 -12.46 -2.02
C THR A 188 3.19 -12.64 -2.31
N ARG A 189 2.80 -13.66 -3.10
CA ARG A 189 1.40 -14.03 -3.35
C ARG A 189 0.71 -14.50 -2.07
N LEU A 190 1.37 -15.35 -1.30
CA LEU A 190 0.86 -15.83 -0.02
C LEU A 190 0.70 -14.68 0.99
N LEU A 191 1.68 -13.78 1.10
CA LEU A 191 1.61 -12.63 1.99
C LEU A 191 0.46 -11.68 1.62
N ASN A 192 0.26 -11.41 0.33
CA ASN A 192 -0.90 -10.66 -0.14
C ASN A 192 -2.21 -11.34 0.30
N GLY A 193 -2.31 -12.66 0.08
CA GLY A 193 -3.46 -13.45 0.52
C GLY A 193 -3.72 -13.36 2.02
N PHE A 194 -2.67 -13.51 2.83
CA PHE A 194 -2.78 -13.44 4.28
C PHE A 194 -3.28 -12.06 4.74
N ILE A 195 -2.74 -10.97 4.20
CA ILE A 195 -3.13 -9.61 4.57
C ILE A 195 -4.54 -9.28 4.10
N VAL A 196 -4.91 -9.68 2.89
CA VAL A 196 -6.27 -9.50 2.38
C VAL A 196 -7.28 -10.30 3.21
N LEU A 197 -6.95 -11.55 3.59
CA LEU A 197 -7.78 -12.37 4.47
C LEU A 197 -7.93 -11.74 5.85
N ASP A 198 -6.85 -11.17 6.41
CA ASP A 198 -6.90 -10.41 7.65
C ASP A 198 -7.90 -9.26 7.50
N VAL A 199 -7.67 -8.35 6.56
CA VAL A 199 -8.54 -7.19 6.27
C VAL A 199 -10.01 -7.59 6.06
N LEU A 200 -10.28 -8.63 5.28
CA LEU A 200 -11.65 -9.15 5.08
C LEU A 200 -12.24 -9.79 6.35
N GLY A 201 -11.41 -10.45 7.15
CA GLY A 201 -11.81 -10.92 8.48
C GLY A 201 -12.19 -9.76 9.40
N LEU A 202 -11.42 -8.66 9.35
CA LEU A 202 -11.67 -7.45 10.12
C LEU A 202 -13.00 -6.80 9.72
N THR A 203 -13.30 -6.70 8.43
CA THR A 203 -14.59 -6.18 7.95
C THR A 203 -15.75 -7.05 8.37
N LEU A 204 -15.65 -8.37 8.15
CA LEU A 204 -16.74 -9.30 8.42
C LEU A 204 -17.07 -9.37 9.90
N SER A 205 -16.05 -9.49 10.77
CA SER A 205 -16.22 -9.50 12.22
C SER A 205 -17.01 -8.28 12.70
N ARG A 206 -16.79 -7.14 12.07
CA ARG A 206 -17.37 -5.86 12.47
C ARG A 206 -18.72 -5.59 11.83
N ALA A 207 -18.92 -6.00 10.60
CA ALA A 207 -20.25 -6.02 9.99
C ALA A 207 -21.21 -6.87 10.83
N VAL A 208 -20.75 -8.00 11.39
CA VAL A 208 -21.52 -8.83 12.31
C VAL A 208 -21.79 -8.11 13.65
N ASP A 209 -20.79 -7.50 14.28
CA ASP A 209 -20.97 -6.73 15.53
C ASP A 209 -21.96 -5.55 15.33
N LEU A 210 -21.91 -4.87 14.19
CA LEU A 210 -22.88 -3.83 13.81
C LEU A 210 -24.30 -4.38 13.54
N ALA A 211 -24.42 -5.55 12.93
CA ALA A 211 -25.73 -6.14 12.60
C ALA A 211 -26.41 -6.82 13.80
N THR A 212 -25.65 -7.21 14.82
CA THR A 212 -26.15 -7.90 16.02
C THR A 212 -26.44 -6.98 17.21
N ARG A 213 -26.10 -5.69 17.10
CA ARG A 213 -26.48 -4.62 18.05
C ARG A 213 -27.74 -3.91 17.58
#